data_AF-A0A9W8P495-F1
#
_entry.id   AF-A0A9W8P495-F1
#
_cell.length_a   1.000
_cell.length_b   1.000
_cell.length_c   1.000
_cell.angle_alpha   90.00
_cell.angle_beta   90.00
_cell.angle_gamma   90.00
#
_symmetry.space_group_name_H-M   'P 1'
#
loop_
_entity.id
_entity.type
_entity.pdbx_description
1 polymer ?
#
loop_
_entity_poly.entity_id
_entity_poly.type
_entity_poly.pdbx_seq_one_letter_code
_entity_poly.pdbx_strand_id
1 'polypeptide(L)'
;MYGDTFFHAFNTTIDPTIGISSFEIIVEDSIDQGGSSRMTIFTNSGNGYPVQDRVFVMNSRSILDEEGRATLTAAVLSSGMTISSVTATFSFPIPQIGTMSPGINSLSLPLTSLNSSTISNLGYTLFNASTQLPLGNSNAYQVTVDVTAALGDEEVMDKFRRLRL
;
A
#
# COMPACT_ATOMS: atom_id res chain seq x y z
N MET A 1 -26.05 12.99 -17.22
CA MET A 1 -25.46 11.66 -17.51
C MET A 1 -24.44 11.43 -16.43
N TYR A 2 -24.79 10.70 -15.37
CA TYR A 2 -23.87 10.36 -14.28
C TYR A 2 -23.15 9.07 -14.69
N GLY A 3 -21.82 9.08 -14.69
CA GLY A 3 -21.02 7.88 -14.93
C GLY A 3 -21.00 7.03 -13.67
N ASP A 4 -21.62 5.87 -13.73
CA ASP A 4 -21.55 4.87 -12.66
C ASP A 4 -20.20 4.15 -12.76
N THR A 5 -19.31 4.44 -11.82
CA THR A 5 -18.09 3.64 -11.61
C THR A 5 -18.46 2.38 -10.85
N PHE A 6 -18.46 1.23 -11.52
CA PHE A 6 -18.71 -0.06 -10.89
C PHE A 6 -17.42 -0.62 -10.29
N PHE A 7 -17.43 -0.89 -8.98
CA PHE A 7 -16.35 -1.59 -8.29
C PHE A 7 -16.68 -3.08 -8.21
N HIS A 8 -15.84 -3.93 -8.80
CA HIS A 8 -15.94 -5.38 -8.59
C HIS A 8 -15.14 -5.77 -7.35
N ALA A 9 -15.86 -6.22 -6.31
CA ALA A 9 -15.23 -6.85 -5.14
C ALA A 9 -15.00 -8.34 -5.43
N PHE A 10 -13.77 -8.82 -5.27
CA PHE A 10 -13.47 -10.24 -5.24
C PHE A 10 -12.66 -10.58 -3.99
N ASN A 11 -12.79 -11.83 -3.54
CA ASN A 11 -12.08 -12.37 -2.38
C ASN A 11 -11.54 -13.76 -2.74
N THR A 12 -10.27 -14.03 -2.44
CA THR A 12 -9.62 -15.32 -2.65
C THR A 12 -8.67 -15.62 -1.50
N THR A 13 -8.51 -16.90 -1.14
CA THR A 13 -7.62 -17.35 -0.05
C THR A 13 -6.32 -17.85 -0.66
N ILE A 14 -5.19 -17.31 -0.19
CA ILE A 14 -3.86 -17.62 -0.71
C ILE A 14 -3.03 -18.28 0.38
N ASP A 15 -2.37 -19.38 0.01
CA ASP A 15 -1.47 -20.10 0.90
C ASP A 15 -0.22 -19.25 1.20
N PRO A 16 0.04 -18.90 2.48
CA PRO A 16 1.17 -18.06 2.85
C PRO A 16 2.54 -18.74 2.66
N THR A 17 2.59 -20.05 2.40
CA THR A 17 3.84 -20.79 2.19
C THR A 17 4.37 -20.73 0.75
N ILE A 18 3.56 -20.26 -0.21
CA ILE A 18 3.89 -20.25 -1.65
C ILE A 18 4.26 -18.85 -2.16
N GLY A 19 4.32 -17.85 -1.28
CA GLY A 19 4.80 -16.51 -1.61
C GLY A 19 3.70 -15.53 -1.99
N ILE A 20 4.10 -14.27 -2.13
CA ILE A 20 3.21 -13.13 -2.42
C ILE A 20 2.45 -13.43 -3.73
N SER A 21 1.12 -13.32 -3.68
CA SER A 21 0.18 -13.60 -4.77
C SER A 21 0.69 -13.17 -6.15
N SER A 22 0.78 -14.08 -7.12
CA SER A 22 0.77 -13.72 -8.54
C SER A 22 -0.65 -13.90 -9.08
N PHE A 23 -1.13 -12.90 -9.82
CA PHE A 23 -2.43 -12.96 -10.47
C PHE A 23 -2.32 -12.35 -11.86
N GLU A 24 -3.13 -12.86 -12.78
CA GLU A 24 -3.32 -12.32 -14.11
C GLU A 24 -4.70 -11.67 -14.16
N ILE A 25 -4.78 -10.41 -14.58
CA ILE A 25 -6.06 -9.85 -15.04
C ILE A 25 -6.06 -9.90 -16.55
N ILE A 26 -7.14 -10.46 -17.08
CA ILE A 26 -7.46 -10.44 -18.49
C ILE A 26 -8.63 -9.46 -18.64
N VAL A 27 -8.37 -8.31 -19.25
CA VAL A 27 -9.42 -7.37 -19.66
C VAL A 27 -9.81 -7.72 -21.08
N GLU A 28 -11.06 -8.12 -21.26
CA GLU A 28 -11.64 -8.39 -22.57
C GLU A 28 -12.53 -7.21 -22.99
N ASP A 29 -12.04 -6.38 -23.90
CA ASP A 29 -12.84 -5.30 -24.49
C ASP A 29 -13.59 -5.84 -25.71
N SER A 30 -14.92 -5.81 -25.69
CA SER A 30 -15.70 -6.05 -26.92
C SER A 30 -15.51 -4.87 -27.87
N ILE A 31 -14.86 -5.12 -29.01
CA ILE A 31 -14.46 -4.06 -29.93
C ILE A 31 -15.56 -3.73 -30.94
N ASP A 32 -16.50 -4.66 -31.18
CA ASP A 32 -17.64 -4.47 -32.10
C ASP A 32 -18.86 -5.34 -31.74
N GLN A 33 -20.06 -4.97 -32.21
CA GLN A 33 -21.29 -5.78 -32.11
C GLN A 33 -21.21 -7.13 -32.87
N GLY A 34 -20.11 -7.40 -33.59
CA GLY A 34 -19.86 -8.61 -34.36
C GLY A 34 -19.12 -9.74 -33.63
N GLY A 35 -18.85 -9.59 -32.32
CA GLY A 35 -18.24 -10.65 -31.50
C GLY A 35 -16.71 -10.69 -31.50
N SER A 36 -16.04 -9.62 -31.95
CA SER A 36 -14.58 -9.50 -31.82
C SER A 36 -14.21 -8.86 -30.49
N SER A 37 -13.29 -9.49 -29.76
CA SER A 37 -12.81 -9.03 -28.46
C SER A 37 -11.30 -8.77 -28.47
N ARG A 38 -10.86 -7.70 -27.80
CA ARG A 38 -9.45 -7.42 -27.51
C ARG A 38 -9.13 -7.89 -26.10
N MET A 39 -8.19 -8.83 -25.99
CA MET A 39 -7.65 -9.23 -24.70
C MET A 39 -6.40 -8.43 -24.35
N THR A 40 -6.41 -7.82 -23.17
CA THR A 40 -5.23 -7.18 -22.57
C THR A 40 -4.90 -7.91 -21.28
N ILE A 41 -3.65 -8.38 -21.15
CA ILE A 41 -3.20 -9.15 -19.98
C ILE A 41 -2.33 -8.26 -19.10
N PHE A 42 -2.75 -8.09 -17.85
CA PHE A 42 -2.04 -7.35 -16.82
C PHE A 42 -1.50 -8.32 -15.78
N THR A 43 -0.22 -8.20 -15.44
CA THR A 43 0.46 -9.06 -14.45
C THR A 43 1.22 -8.21 -13.45
N ASN A 44 1.39 -8.74 -12.23
CA ASN A 44 2.23 -8.13 -11.20
C ASN A 44 3.74 -8.40 -11.37
N SER A 45 4.15 -8.75 -12.60
CA SER A 45 5.53 -9.09 -12.99
C SER A 45 6.10 -8.14 -14.05
N GLY A 46 5.56 -6.91 -14.15
CA GLY A 46 6.09 -5.87 -15.04
C GLY A 46 5.22 -5.51 -16.25
N ASN A 47 4.02 -6.09 -16.41
CA ASN A 47 3.06 -5.67 -17.45
C ASN A 47 1.99 -4.68 -16.93
N GLY A 48 2.28 -4.03 -15.79
CA GLY A 48 1.62 -2.83 -15.25
C GLY A 48 0.10 -2.90 -15.12
N TYR A 49 -0.41 -3.18 -13.93
CA TYR A 49 -1.83 -3.11 -13.64
C TYR A 49 -2.38 -1.66 -13.63
N PRO A 50 -3.70 -1.43 -13.80
CA PRO A 50 -4.35 -0.17 -13.41
C PRO A 50 -4.42 0.04 -11.88
N VAL A 51 -3.99 -0.96 -11.10
CA VAL A 51 -3.83 -0.90 -9.64
C VAL A 51 -2.35 -1.01 -9.31
N GLN A 52 -1.79 0.01 -8.68
CA GLN A 52 -0.38 0.06 -8.35
C GLN A 52 -0.01 -1.09 -7.36
N ASP A 53 1.04 -1.85 -7.69
CA ASP A 53 1.52 -3.04 -6.95
C ASP A 53 3.00 -2.93 -6.54
N ARG A 54 3.62 -1.79 -6.85
CA ARG A 54 5.06 -1.55 -6.68
C ARG A 54 5.47 -1.21 -5.26
N VAL A 55 4.54 -0.75 -4.44
CA VAL A 55 4.70 -0.56 -3.00
C VAL A 55 3.38 -0.89 -2.33
N PHE A 56 3.44 -1.62 -1.22
CA PHE A 56 2.25 -1.85 -0.39
C PHE A 56 2.62 -2.09 1.07
N VAL A 57 1.71 -1.71 1.97
CA VAL A 57 1.80 -2.00 3.40
C VAL A 57 1.48 -3.46 3.66
N MET A 58 2.36 -4.14 4.40
CA MET A 58 2.13 -5.50 4.85
C MET A 58 1.31 -5.48 6.15
N ASN A 59 -0.02 -5.43 6.04
CA ASN A 59 -0.91 -5.39 7.21
C ASN A 59 -0.70 -6.57 8.19
N SER A 60 -0.31 -7.75 7.69
CA SER A 60 -0.03 -8.91 8.55
C SER A 60 1.26 -8.76 9.38
N ARG A 61 2.13 -7.83 9.02
CA ARG A 61 3.41 -7.53 9.69
C ARG A 61 3.49 -6.07 10.18
N SER A 62 2.35 -5.39 10.21
CA SER A 62 2.26 -4.00 10.63
C SER A 62 1.19 -3.87 11.69
N ILE A 63 1.53 -3.23 12.80
CA ILE A 63 0.68 -3.11 13.98
C ILE A 63 0.74 -1.67 14.50
N LEU A 64 -0.39 -1.20 15.01
CA LEU A 64 -0.53 0.01 15.79
C LEU A 64 -1.33 -0.36 17.02
N ASP A 65 -0.76 -0.23 18.20
CA ASP A 65 -1.51 -0.47 19.43
C ASP A 65 -2.26 0.77 19.93
N GLU A 66 -3.06 0.58 20.97
CA GLU A 66 -3.88 1.63 21.58
C GLU A 66 -3.03 2.76 22.20
N GLU A 67 -1.79 2.46 22.60
CA GLU A 67 -0.84 3.46 23.11
C GLU A 67 -0.15 4.26 21.99
N GLY A 68 -0.36 3.93 20.72
CA GLY A 68 0.22 4.63 19.59
C GLY A 68 1.61 4.16 19.17
N ARG A 69 2.08 3.00 19.67
CA ARG A 69 3.31 2.36 19.17
C ARG A 69 2.98 1.73 17.83
N ALA A 70 3.58 2.27 16.77
CA ALA A 70 3.42 1.80 15.41
C ALA A 70 4.67 1.03 14.98
N THR A 71 4.49 -0.20 14.48
CA THR A 71 5.49 -0.92 13.69
C THR A 71 4.92 -1.12 12.31
N LEU A 72 5.65 -0.64 11.30
CA LEU A 72 5.24 -0.73 9.90
C LEU A 72 6.24 -1.59 9.13
N THR A 73 5.70 -2.49 8.32
CA THR A 73 6.44 -3.21 7.30
C THR A 73 5.82 -2.92 5.94
N ALA A 74 6.64 -2.53 4.98
CA ALA A 74 6.24 -2.34 3.59
C ALA A 74 7.07 -3.21 2.66
N ALA A 75 6.49 -3.63 1.55
CA ALA A 75 7.19 -4.32 0.48
C ALA A 75 7.26 -3.40 -0.75
N VAL A 76 8.44 -3.30 -1.36
CA VAL A 76 8.68 -2.48 -2.55
C VAL A 76 9.22 -3.37 -3.67
N LEU A 77 8.56 -3.38 -4.81
CA LEU A 77 8.99 -4.09 -6.01
C LEU A 77 10.16 -3.34 -6.63
N SER A 78 11.35 -3.90 -6.47
CA SER A 78 12.57 -3.30 -7.04
C SER A 78 12.80 -3.75 -8.48
N SER A 79 12.65 -5.05 -8.80
CA SER A 79 12.85 -5.64 -10.14
C SER A 79 13.95 -4.99 -10.99
N GLY A 80 15.12 -4.72 -10.40
CA GLY A 80 16.27 -4.11 -11.09
C GLY A 80 16.33 -2.57 -11.08
N MET A 81 15.36 -1.89 -10.47
CA MET A 81 15.37 -0.45 -10.22
C MET A 81 16.02 -0.12 -8.87
N THR A 82 16.71 1.01 -8.83
CA THR A 82 17.28 1.55 -7.58
C THR A 82 16.18 2.18 -6.75
N ILE A 83 16.01 1.69 -5.51
CA ILE A 83 15.17 2.33 -4.50
C ILE A 83 15.99 3.42 -3.83
N SER A 84 15.61 4.70 -4.01
CA SER A 84 16.33 5.83 -3.43
C SER A 84 15.83 6.18 -2.02
N SER A 85 14.51 6.07 -1.78
CA SER A 85 13.92 6.26 -0.46
C SER A 85 12.58 5.53 -0.34
N VAL A 86 12.22 5.19 0.89
CA VAL A 86 10.89 4.71 1.26
C VAL A 86 10.47 5.45 2.52
N THR A 87 9.30 6.09 2.49
CA THR A 87 8.80 6.92 3.59
C THR A 87 7.38 6.50 3.93
N ALA A 88 7.08 6.42 5.22
CA ALA A 88 5.74 6.25 5.73
C ALA A 88 5.23 7.56 6.31
N THR A 89 4.02 7.98 5.95
CA THR A 89 3.37 9.16 6.49
C THR A 89 2.12 8.73 7.24
N PHE A 90 2.16 8.83 8.56
CA PHE A 90 1.02 8.59 9.43
C PHE A 90 0.18 9.86 9.52
N SER A 91 -1.11 9.76 9.27
CA SER A 91 -2.08 10.84 9.47
C SER A 91 -3.02 10.46 10.60
N PHE A 92 -3.19 11.37 11.57
CA PHE A 92 -3.99 11.12 12.77
C PHE A 92 -4.72 12.40 13.22
N PRO A 93 -5.93 12.27 13.78
CA PRO A 93 -6.68 13.43 14.25
C PRO A 93 -6.02 14.03 15.49
N ILE A 94 -6.16 15.34 15.68
CA ILE A 94 -5.78 16.06 16.88
C ILE A 94 -6.94 16.97 17.35
N PRO A 95 -7.22 17.05 18.66
CA PRO A 95 -8.20 17.99 19.19
C PRO A 95 -7.82 19.43 18.87
N GLN A 96 -8.80 20.24 18.46
CA GLN A 96 -8.63 21.67 18.20
C GLN A 96 -9.51 22.50 19.14
N ILE A 97 -8.90 23.43 19.88
CA ILE A 97 -9.60 24.28 20.83
C ILE A 97 -10.60 25.17 20.08
N GLY A 98 -11.86 25.17 20.54
CA GLY A 98 -12.91 26.02 19.98
C GLY A 98 -13.60 25.48 18.73
N THR A 99 -13.37 24.20 18.37
CA THR A 99 -14.00 23.56 17.21
C THR A 99 -14.58 22.19 17.56
N MET A 100 -15.62 21.77 16.82
CA MET A 100 -16.21 20.43 16.96
C MET A 100 -15.55 19.39 16.04
N SER A 101 -14.76 19.84 15.06
CA SER A 101 -14.04 18.96 14.13
C SER A 101 -12.59 18.82 14.59
N PRO A 102 -12.02 17.61 14.62
CA PRO A 102 -10.58 17.46 14.84
C PRO A 102 -9.79 18.05 13.67
N GLY A 103 -8.60 18.56 13.96
CA GLY A 103 -7.58 18.79 12.93
C GLY A 103 -6.91 17.48 12.56
N ILE A 104 -6.19 17.45 11.44
CA ILE A 104 -5.34 16.31 11.07
C ILE A 104 -3.89 16.73 11.23
N ASN A 105 -3.10 15.90 11.91
CA ASN A 105 -1.66 16.02 11.97
C ASN A 105 -1.00 14.85 11.26
N SER A 106 0.25 15.04 10.83
CA SER A 106 1.01 14.02 10.10
C SER A 106 2.41 13.83 10.65
N LEU A 107 2.88 12.58 10.70
CA LEU A 107 4.26 12.23 11.02
C LEU A 107 4.85 11.40 9.88
N SER A 108 5.92 11.91 9.27
CA SER A 108 6.68 11.17 8.25
C SER A 108 7.89 10.48 8.86
N LEU A 109 8.09 9.22 8.50
CA LEU A 109 9.12 8.34 9.02
C LEU A 109 9.85 7.64 7.86
N PRO A 110 11.16 7.84 7.68
CA PRO A 110 11.91 7.05 6.70
C PRO A 110 11.94 5.58 7.12
N LEU A 111 11.69 4.69 6.16
CA LEU A 111 11.81 3.24 6.37
C LEU A 111 13.19 2.75 5.99
N THR A 112 13.69 1.79 6.75
CA THR A 112 14.99 1.17 6.50
C THR A 112 14.82 -0.18 5.84
N SER A 113 15.66 -0.48 4.85
CA SER A 113 15.68 -1.79 4.21
C SER A 113 16.03 -2.87 5.23
N LEU A 114 15.24 -3.94 5.23
CA LEU A 114 15.57 -5.17 5.93
C LEU A 114 16.57 -5.95 5.07
N ASN A 115 17.87 -5.68 5.27
CA ASN A 115 18.98 -6.20 4.46
C ASN A 115 19.03 -7.73 4.28
N SER A 116 18.32 -8.50 5.10
CA SER A 116 18.20 -9.97 5.02
C SER A 116 16.93 -10.46 4.31
N SER A 117 16.08 -9.55 3.82
CA SER A 117 14.69 -9.83 3.46
C SER A 117 14.34 -9.47 2.03
N THR A 118 15.29 -9.56 1.10
CA THR A 118 14.92 -9.58 -0.31
C THR A 118 14.18 -10.89 -0.55
N ILE A 119 12.90 -10.81 -0.88
CA ILE A 119 12.11 -11.96 -1.33
C ILE A 119 12.51 -12.18 -2.78
N SER A 120 13.70 -12.77 -2.95
CA SER A 120 14.48 -12.78 -4.19
C SER A 120 13.77 -13.47 -5.35
N ASN A 121 12.88 -14.41 -5.06
CA ASN A 121 12.05 -15.07 -6.06
C ASN A 121 10.95 -14.16 -6.64
N LEU A 122 10.65 -13.02 -6.01
CA LEU A 122 9.56 -12.11 -6.40
C LEU A 122 10.01 -10.65 -6.64
N GLY A 123 11.29 -10.34 -6.45
CA GLY A 123 11.83 -8.99 -6.72
C GLY A 123 11.49 -7.92 -5.69
N TYR A 124 10.87 -8.30 -4.56
CA TYR A 124 10.49 -7.39 -3.49
C TYR A 124 11.60 -7.22 -2.44
N THR A 125 11.81 -5.97 -2.03
CA THR A 125 12.63 -5.61 -0.87
C THR A 125 11.71 -5.15 0.25
N LEU A 126 11.89 -5.70 1.45
CA LEU A 126 11.12 -5.31 2.62
C LEU A 126 11.77 -4.13 3.34
N PHE A 127 10.93 -3.21 3.79
CA PHE A 127 11.31 -2.05 4.58
C PHE A 127 10.54 -2.03 5.88
N ASN A 128 11.18 -1.60 6.95
CA ASN A 128 10.51 -1.43 8.23
C ASN A 128 10.88 -0.13 8.92
N ALA A 129 10.01 0.29 9.83
CA ALA A 129 10.34 1.24 10.87
C ALA A 129 9.38 1.07 12.04
N SER A 130 9.73 1.67 13.17
CA SER A 130 8.83 1.77 14.31
C SER A 130 8.91 3.16 14.92
N THR A 131 7.78 3.65 15.42
CA THR A 131 7.69 4.98 16.02
C THR A 131 6.62 5.02 17.09
N GLN A 132 6.71 6.03 17.96
CA GLN A 132 5.65 6.39 18.88
C GLN A 132 4.86 7.55 18.27
N LEU A 133 3.60 7.30 17.93
CA LEU A 133 2.70 8.35 17.47
C LEU A 133 2.24 9.18 18.68
N PRO A 134 2.23 10.53 18.57
CA PRO A 134 1.75 11.40 19.63
C PRO A 134 0.22 11.48 19.60
N LEU A 135 -0.44 10.34 19.83
CA LEU A 135 -1.90 10.25 19.72
C LEU A 135 -2.61 11.09 20.79
N GLY A 136 -2.04 11.24 21.99
CA GLY A 136 -2.68 11.99 23.06
C GLY A 136 -4.05 11.40 23.40
N ASN A 137 -5.12 12.14 23.15
CA ASN A 137 -6.50 11.68 23.33
C ASN A 137 -7.12 11.05 22.06
N SER A 138 -6.35 10.97 20.98
CA SER A 138 -6.80 10.42 19.71
C SER A 138 -6.70 8.90 19.69
N ASN A 139 -7.62 8.27 18.99
CA ASN A 139 -7.68 6.81 18.94
C ASN A 139 -6.84 6.25 17.80
N ALA A 140 -6.10 5.17 18.09
CA ALA A 140 -5.33 4.41 17.11
C ALA A 140 -6.16 3.96 15.89
N TYR A 141 -7.46 3.68 16.09
CA TYR A 141 -8.42 3.33 15.04
C TYR A 141 -8.62 4.40 13.94
N GLN A 142 -8.25 5.65 14.23
CA GLN A 142 -8.42 6.79 13.32
C GLN A 142 -7.12 7.13 12.56
N VAL A 143 -6.05 6.39 12.81
CA VAL A 143 -4.77 6.59 12.13
C VAL A 143 -4.80 5.91 10.77
N THR A 144 -4.34 6.62 9.75
CA THR A 144 -4.00 6.05 8.45
C THR A 144 -2.53 6.21 8.17
N VAL A 145 -1.98 5.32 7.34
CA VAL A 145 -0.61 5.40 6.86
C VAL A 145 -0.60 5.35 5.34
N ASP A 146 0.19 6.25 4.77
CA ASP A 146 0.59 6.23 3.37
C ASP A 146 2.05 5.77 3.31
N VAL A 147 2.39 4.91 2.35
CA VAL A 147 3.78 4.54 2.10
C VAL A 147 4.17 4.93 0.69
N THR A 148 5.19 5.76 0.60
CA THR A 148 5.76 6.27 -0.64
C THR A 148 7.13 5.64 -0.86
N ALA A 149 7.39 5.15 -2.07
CA ALA A 149 8.70 4.70 -2.51
C ALA A 149 9.15 5.45 -3.76
N ALA A 150 10.39 5.93 -3.74
CA ALA A 150 11.04 6.53 -4.89
C ALA A 150 11.89 5.46 -5.60
N LEU A 151 11.53 5.18 -6.85
CA LEU A 151 12.06 4.11 -7.71
C LEU A 151 12.63 4.73 -8.99
N GLY A 152 13.95 4.94 -9.04
CA GLY A 152 14.57 5.72 -10.11
C GLY A 152 14.02 7.15 -10.13
N ASP A 153 13.39 7.54 -11.24
CA ASP A 153 12.76 8.86 -11.43
C ASP A 153 11.24 8.85 -11.13
N GLU A 154 10.70 7.72 -10.68
CA GLU A 154 9.27 7.58 -10.39
C GLU A 154 8.98 7.49 -8.89
N GLU A 155 7.86 8.06 -8.47
CA GLU A 155 7.35 7.95 -7.12
C GLU A 155 6.04 7.13 -7.14
N VAL A 156 6.00 6.08 -6.33
CA VAL A 156 4.84 5.21 -6.18
C VAL A 156 4.37 5.23 -4.74
N MET A 157 3.06 5.12 -4.53
CA MET A 157 2.48 5.27 -3.20
C MET A 157 1.33 4.30 -2.96
N ASP A 158 1.33 3.67 -1.79
CA ASP A 158 0.19 2.95 -1.23
C ASP A 158 -0.52 3.85 -0.21
N LYS A 159 -1.80 4.14 -0.44
CA LYS A 159 -2.54 5.19 0.26
C LYS A 159 -3.57 4.65 1.24
N PHE A 160 -3.81 5.42 2.30
CA PHE A 160 -4.90 5.32 3.27
C PHE A 160 -5.02 3.94 3.91
N ARG A 161 -3.89 3.30 4.20
CA ARG A 161 -3.89 2.01 4.88
C ARG A 161 -4.13 2.18 6.37
N ARG A 162 -4.86 1.24 6.96
CA ARG A 162 -5.02 1.15 8.41
C ARG A 162 -4.19 -0.02 8.91
N LEU A 163 -3.44 0.22 9.97
CA LEU A 163 -2.70 -0.82 10.64
C LEU A 163 -3.63 -1.66 11.50
N ARG A 164 -3.22 -2.91 11.73
CA ARG A 164 -3.92 -3.78 12.66
C ARG A 164 -3.66 -3.31 14.09
N LEU A 165 -4.67 -3.47 14.95
CA LEU A 165 -4.56 -3.39 16.40
C LEU A 165 -4.32 -4.78 17.00
#